data_AF-A0A3D5FTH0-F1
#
_entry.id   AF-A0A3D5FTH0-F1
#
_cell.length_a   1.000
_cell.length_b   1.000
_cell.length_c   1.000
_cell.angle_alpha   90.00
_cell.angle_beta   90.00
_cell.angle_gamma   90.00
#
_symmetry.space_group_name_H-M   'P 1'
#
loop_
_entity.id
_entity.type
_entity.pdbx_description
1 polymer ?
#
loop_
_entity_poly.entity_id
_entity_poly.type
_entity_poly.pdbx_seq_one_letter_code
_entity_poly.pdbx_strand_id
1 'polypeptide(L)'
;MFDYQKLVHIPLIVSQPGFDDGRRQALTATMDLMPTVMDWFDAKIHAHVHGRSLQHVLDGSADHHDAVPYGYFGKPSSTRRSIITR
;
A
#
# COMPACT_ATOMS: atom_id res chain seq x y z
N MET A 1 -10.05 20.37 11.09
CA MET A 1 -10.61 21.20 10.01
C MET A 1 -10.40 20.45 8.70
N PHE A 2 -11.53 20.04 8.12
CA PHE A 2 -11.77 19.25 6.91
C PHE A 2 -11.10 17.86 6.82
N ASP A 3 -11.98 16.87 6.88
CA ASP A 3 -11.77 15.44 6.86
C ASP A 3 -11.39 14.97 5.43
N TYR A 4 -10.18 15.33 4.98
CA TYR A 4 -9.62 14.93 3.67
C TYR A 4 -9.46 13.42 3.52
N GLN A 5 -9.68 12.63 4.57
CA GLN A 5 -9.58 11.18 4.56
C GLN A 5 -10.42 10.56 3.43
N LYS A 6 -11.62 11.10 3.16
CA LYS A 6 -12.49 10.59 2.08
C LYS A 6 -11.95 10.86 0.67
N LEU A 7 -11.14 11.91 0.48
CA LEU A 7 -10.58 12.25 -0.83
C LEU A 7 -9.36 11.40 -1.19
N VAL A 8 -8.72 10.78 -0.19
CA VAL A 8 -7.39 10.17 -0.33
C VAL A 8 -7.44 8.67 -0.09
N HIS A 9 -8.51 8.20 0.58
CA HIS A 9 -8.81 6.78 0.73
C HIS A 9 -9.45 6.23 -0.56
N ILE A 10 -8.60 6.00 -1.55
CA ILE A 10 -8.97 5.32 -2.79
C ILE A 10 -8.95 3.80 -2.61
N PRO A 11 -9.87 3.06 -3.24
CA PRO A 11 -9.88 1.60 -3.19
C PRO A 11 -8.67 1.03 -3.93
N LEU A 12 -8.07 -0.03 -3.38
CA LEU A 12 -7.04 -0.83 -4.05
C LEU A 12 -7.51 -2.28 -4.11
N ILE A 13 -7.62 -2.81 -5.34
CA ILE A 13 -7.94 -4.20 -5.63
C ILE A 13 -6.73 -4.79 -6.36
N VAL A 14 -6.22 -5.91 -5.87
CA VAL A 14 -5.09 -6.63 -6.46
C VAL A 14 -5.59 -7.99 -6.88
N SER A 15 -5.37 -8.36 -8.15
CA SER A 15 -5.61 -9.71 -8.62
C SER A 15 -4.30 -10.30 -9.10
N GLN A 16 -3.82 -11.31 -8.38
CA GLN A 16 -2.50 -11.88 -8.58
C GLN A 16 -2.57 -13.39 -8.37
N PRO A 17 -2.13 -14.21 -9.34
CA PRO A 17 -2.12 -15.66 -9.19
C PRO A 17 -1.27 -16.10 -8.01
N GLY A 18 -1.74 -17.09 -7.26
CA GLY A 18 -0.99 -17.68 -6.15
C GLY A 18 -1.21 -17.03 -4.78
N PHE A 19 -2.06 -16.01 -4.68
CA PHE A 19 -2.47 -15.43 -3.40
C PHE A 19 -3.91 -15.83 -3.05
N ASP A 20 -4.18 -15.97 -1.75
CA ASP A 20 -5.52 -16.26 -1.26
C ASP A 20 -6.44 -15.06 -1.40
N ASP A 21 -7.64 -15.31 -1.91
CA ASP A 21 -8.75 -14.35 -1.93
C ASP A 21 -9.02 -13.76 -0.55
N GLY A 22 -9.45 -12.50 -0.52
CA GLY A 22 -9.98 -11.90 0.70
C GLY A 22 -9.65 -10.43 0.86
N ARG A 23 -9.89 -9.92 2.07
CA ARG A 23 -9.65 -8.52 2.42
C ARG A 23 -8.52 -8.43 3.43
N ARG A 24 -7.49 -7.65 3.11
CA ARG A 24 -6.36 -7.35 4.00
C ARG A 24 -6.51 -5.92 4.53
N GLN A 25 -6.37 -5.72 5.84
CA GLN A 25 -6.38 -4.38 6.44
C GLN A 25 -4.94 -3.94 6.73
N ALA A 26 -4.41 -3.04 5.92
CA ALA A 26 -3.04 -2.56 6.02
C ALA A 26 -2.95 -1.08 5.65
N LEU A 27 -2.07 -0.36 6.33
CA LEU A 27 -1.82 1.03 6.00
C LEU A 27 -0.96 1.12 4.74
N THR A 28 -1.55 1.45 3.59
CA THR A 28 -0.84 1.52 2.29
C THR A 28 -0.88 2.90 1.65
N ALA A 29 0.06 3.14 0.74
CA ALA A 29 0.24 4.35 -0.04
C ALA A 29 0.32 4.03 -1.54
N THR A 30 0.02 5.00 -2.40
CA THR A 30 0.22 4.84 -3.85
C THR A 30 1.69 4.60 -4.22
N MET A 31 2.63 5.08 -3.41
CA MET A 31 4.07 4.87 -3.61
C MET A 31 4.49 3.40 -3.45
N ASP A 32 3.68 2.57 -2.79
CA ASP A 32 3.94 1.14 -2.62
C ASP A 32 3.68 0.34 -3.90
N LEU A 33 2.92 0.91 -4.86
CA LEU A 33 2.58 0.22 -6.10
C LEU A 33 3.82 -0.07 -6.96
N MET A 34 4.69 0.92 -7.12
CA MET A 34 5.90 0.77 -7.93
C MET A 34 6.81 -0.36 -7.40
N PRO A 35 7.25 -0.37 -6.13
CA PRO A 35 8.06 -1.46 -5.61
C PRO A 35 7.32 -2.80 -5.61
N THR A 36 6.00 -2.84 -5.41
CA THR A 36 5.22 -4.09 -5.50
C THR A 36 5.27 -4.70 -6.91
N VAL A 37 5.09 -3.88 -7.95
CA VAL A 37 5.18 -4.35 -9.34
C VAL A 37 6.61 -4.80 -9.65
N MET A 38 7.62 -4.03 -9.24
CA MET A 38 9.02 -4.43 -9.45
C MET A 38 9.35 -5.78 -8.81
N ASP A 39 8.86 -6.02 -7.59
CA ASP A 39 9.04 -7.26 -6.84
C ASP A 39 8.44 -8.47 -7.59
N TRP A 40 7.24 -8.32 -8.17
CA TRP A 40 6.61 -9.38 -8.97
C TRP A 40 7.38 -9.75 -10.24
N PHE A 41 8.19 -8.84 -10.77
CA PHE A 41 9.00 -9.05 -11.97
C PHE A 41 10.49 -9.27 -11.66
N ASP A 42 10.85 -9.50 -10.39
CA ASP A 42 12.24 -9.67 -9.93
C ASP A 42 13.16 -8.51 -10.37
N ALA A 43 12.61 -7.30 -10.40
CA ALA A 43 13.31 -6.09 -10.79
C ALA A 43 13.98 -5.42 -9.57
N LYS A 44 15.18 -4.86 -9.80
CA LYS A 44 15.95 -4.19 -8.73
C LYS A 44 15.28 -2.90 -8.26
N ILE A 45 14.91 -2.85 -6.98
CA ILE A 45 14.38 -1.65 -6.33
C ILE A 45 15.55 -0.79 -5.84
N HIS A 46 15.53 0.51 -6.15
CA HIS A 46 16.57 1.44 -5.72
C HIS A 46 16.45 1.78 -4.22
N ALA A 47 17.56 2.02 -3.54
CA ALA A 47 17.60 2.36 -2.11
C ALA A 47 16.92 3.70 -1.74
N HIS A 48 16.55 4.52 -2.73
CA HIS A 48 15.86 5.81 -2.52
C HIS A 48 14.34 5.69 -2.63
N VAL A 49 13.82 4.48 -2.87
CA VAL A 49 12.39 4.22 -2.92
C VAL A 49 11.87 4.16 -1.49
N HIS A 50 10.98 5.10 -1.15
CA HIS A 50 10.34 5.14 0.16
C HIS A 50 9.12 4.22 0.27
N GLY A 51 8.58 3.76 -0.86
CA GLY A 51 7.51 2.77 -0.88
C GLY A 51 8.02 1.39 -0.52
N ARG A 52 7.14 0.53 -0.01
CA ARG A 52 7.44 -0.86 0.36
C ARG A 52 6.56 -1.80 -0.46
N SER A 53 7.11 -2.93 -0.92
CA SER A 53 6.31 -3.93 -1.63
C SER A 53 5.17 -4.45 -0.75
N LEU A 54 3.99 -4.63 -1.34
CA LEU A 54 2.78 -5.14 -0.68
C LEU A 54 2.75 -6.68 -0.63
N GLN A 55 3.76 -7.38 -1.15
CA GLN A 55 3.75 -8.84 -1.23
C GLN A 55 3.45 -9.53 0.12
N HIS A 56 4.13 -9.12 1.18
CA HIS A 56 3.89 -9.64 2.54
C HIS A 56 2.48 -9.35 3.08
N VAL A 57 1.82 -8.28 2.61
CA VAL A 57 0.43 -7.97 2.97
C VAL A 57 -0.53 -8.93 2.26
N LEU A 58 -0.24 -9.23 0.99
CA LEU A 58 -1.03 -10.16 0.19
C LEU A 58 -0.93 -11.59 0.76
N ASP A 59 0.29 -11.99 1.16
CA ASP A 59 0.57 -13.26 1.86
C ASP A 59 0.02 -13.32 3.29
N GLY A 60 -0.39 -12.19 3.86
CA GLY A 60 -0.84 -12.10 5.26
C GLY A 60 0.26 -12.38 6.28
N SER A 61 1.53 -12.25 5.89
CA SER A 61 2.68 -12.70 6.67
C SER A 61 3.24 -11.64 7.63
N ALA A 62 2.96 -10.35 7.41
CA ALA A 62 3.49 -9.26 8.25
C ALA A 62 2.70 -7.95 8.15
N ASP A 63 2.95 -7.06 9.13
CA ASP A 63 2.51 -5.67 9.12
C ASP A 63 3.28 -4.82 8.09
N HIS A 64 2.62 -3.78 7.56
CA HIS A 64 3.13 -2.94 6.46
C HIS A 64 3.79 -1.63 6.96
N HIS A 65 3.03 -0.53 7.00
CA HIS A 65 3.48 0.76 7.53
C HIS A 65 2.80 1.05 8.87
N ASP A 66 3.52 1.67 9.81
CA ASP A 66 2.92 2.19 11.05
C ASP A 66 2.27 3.56 10.83
N ALA A 67 2.88 4.37 9.95
CA ALA A 67 2.36 5.65 9.50
C ALA A 67 2.70 5.88 8.02
N VAL A 68 1.73 6.33 7.23
CA VAL A 68 1.94 6.75 5.84
C VAL A 68 1.69 8.25 5.77
N PRO A 69 2.68 9.06 5.37
CA PRO A 69 2.46 10.48 5.16
C PRO A 69 1.63 10.66 3.89
N TYR A 70 0.42 11.20 4.05
CA TYR A 70 -0.30 11.84 2.96
C TYR A 70 -0.47 13.31 3.29
N GLY A 71 -0.26 14.19 2.30
CA GLY A 71 -0.41 15.62 2.48
C GLY A 71 -0.52 16.35 1.15
N TYR A 72 -1.36 17.38 1.14
CA TYR A 72 -1.27 18.45 0.17
C TYR A 72 -0.44 19.55 0.85
N PHE A 73 0.79 19.81 0.36
CA PHE A 73 1.74 20.77 0.93
C PHE A 73 1.88 20.73 2.49
N GLY A 74 2.74 19.84 3.00
CA GLY A 74 3.34 19.99 4.33
C GLY A 74 2.49 19.58 5.56
N LYS A 75 1.42 18.79 5.39
CA LYS A 75 0.64 18.26 6.53
C LYS A 75 0.59 16.73 6.52
N PRO A 76 1.35 16.03 7.38
CA PRO A 76 1.29 14.58 7.44
C PRO A 76 0.05 14.11 8.22
N SER A 77 -0.82 13.34 7.57
CA SER A 77 -1.85 12.53 8.23
C SER A 77 -1.74 11.07 7.77
N SER A 78 -2.06 10.11 8.66
CA SER A 78 -1.97 8.66 8.42
C SER A 78 -3.37 8.04 8.38
N THR A 79 -3.65 7.12 7.43
CA THR A 79 -4.97 6.47 7.29
C THR A 79 -4.85 5.03 6.80
N ARG A 80 -5.29 4.07 7.60
CA ARG A 80 -5.29 2.63 7.24
C ARG A 80 -6.18 2.37 6.02
N ARG A 81 -5.69 1.57 5.07
CA ARG A 81 -6.43 1.16 3.88
C ARG A 81 -6.82 -0.30 3.98
N SER A 82 -7.78 -0.72 3.16
CA SER A 82 -8.07 -2.14 2.97
C SER A 82 -7.82 -2.53 1.54
N ILE A 83 -7.02 -3.58 1.34
CA ILE A 83 -6.75 -4.20 0.04
C ILE A 83 -7.73 -5.36 -0.13
N ILE A 84 -8.30 -5.49 -1.32
CA ILE A 84 -9.08 -6.67 -1.70
C ILE A 84 -8.25 -7.49 -2.68
N THR A 85 -8.02 -8.76 -2.35
CA THR A 85 -7.36 -9.77 -3.18
C THR A 85 -8.42 -10.65 -3.84
N ARG A 86 -8.29 -10.92 -5.14
CA ARG A 86 -9.20 -11.75 -5.95
C ARG A 86 -8.46 -12.50 -7.06
#